data_AF-A0A3E2CAA1-F1
#
_entry.id   AF-A0A3E2CAA1-F1
#
_cell.length_a   1.000
_cell.length_b   1.000
_cell.length_c   1.000
_cell.angle_alpha   90.00
_cell.angle_beta   90.00
_cell.angle_gamma   90.00
#
_symmetry.space_group_name_H-M   'P 1'
#
loop_
_entity.id
_entity.type
_entity.pdbx_description
1 polymer ?
#
loop_
_entity_poly.entity_id
_entity_poly.type
_entity_poly.pdbx_seq_one_letter_code
_entity_poly.pdbx_strand_id
1 'polypeptide(L)'
;LGSVSNYQTAWHPAVLRAIKMIADAGNAHGMPVGVCGEAAADPDLAVVLTGLGINSLSMTPVALDDVRAELAQTTFDEAKAKAHDALAGKFYHSIMQE
;
A
#
# COMPACT_ATOMS: atom_id res chain seq x y z
N LEU A 1 -1.78 20.58 8.64
CA LEU A 1 -1.80 20.89 7.19
C LEU A 1 -3.04 21.67 6.75
N GLY A 2 -3.89 22.17 7.67
CA GLY A 2 -4.98 23.10 7.34
C GLY A 2 -5.91 22.55 6.26
N SER A 3 -6.28 23.38 5.28
CA SER A 3 -7.19 23.04 4.19
C SER A 3 -6.70 21.97 3.21
N VAL A 4 -5.43 21.56 3.27
CA VAL A 4 -4.84 20.59 2.32
C VAL A 4 -4.51 19.23 2.93
N SER A 5 -4.81 18.99 4.21
CA SER A 5 -4.56 17.69 4.85
C SER A 5 -5.18 16.51 4.10
N ASN A 6 -6.33 16.75 3.48
CA ASN A 6 -7.12 15.74 2.80
C ASN A 6 -6.48 15.17 1.53
N TYR A 7 -5.43 15.81 1.02
CA TYR A 7 -4.64 15.30 -0.11
C TYR A 7 -3.47 14.41 0.33
N GLN A 8 -3.18 14.33 1.64
CA GLN A 8 -2.08 13.56 2.18
C GLN A 8 -2.53 12.12 2.46
N THR A 9 -2.71 11.32 1.42
CA THR A 9 -3.04 9.90 1.56
C THR A 9 -2.16 9.01 0.68
N ALA A 10 -1.70 7.89 1.26
CA ALA A 10 -0.96 6.87 0.53
C ALA A 10 -1.86 6.11 -0.47
N TRP A 11 -3.18 6.13 -0.27
CA TRP A 11 -4.18 5.54 -1.16
C TRP A 11 -4.32 6.29 -2.50
N HIS A 12 -3.69 7.46 -2.65
CA HIS A 12 -3.75 8.19 -3.90
C HIS A 12 -3.09 7.39 -5.04
N PRO A 13 -3.76 7.14 -6.19
CA PRO A 13 -3.24 6.24 -7.22
C PRO A 13 -1.87 6.64 -7.79
N ALA A 14 -1.57 7.95 -7.82
CA ALA A 14 -0.24 8.42 -8.23
C ALA A 14 0.88 7.98 -7.27
N VAL A 15 0.60 7.94 -5.96
CA VAL A 15 1.56 7.46 -4.95
C VAL A 15 1.75 5.95 -5.10
N LEU A 16 0.67 5.20 -5.22
CA LEU A 16 0.72 3.75 -5.45
C LEU A 16 1.48 3.38 -6.73
N ARG A 17 1.28 4.12 -7.83
CA ARG A 17 2.06 3.94 -9.06
C ARG A 17 3.54 4.23 -8.86
N ALA A 18 3.89 5.26 -8.09
CA ALA A 18 5.28 5.56 -7.78
C ALA A 18 5.93 4.42 -6.97
N ILE A 19 5.23 3.92 -5.95
CA ILE A 19 5.67 2.77 -5.15
C ILE A 19 5.88 1.54 -6.05
N LYS A 20 4.92 1.25 -6.94
CA LYS A 20 5.02 0.16 -7.90
C LYS A 20 6.26 0.28 -8.79
N MET A 21 6.53 1.45 -9.35
CA MET A 21 7.71 1.65 -10.20
C MET A 21 9.01 1.36 -9.45
N ILE A 22 9.10 1.76 -8.19
CA ILE A 22 10.26 1.49 -7.33
C ILE A 22 10.37 -0.02 -7.04
N ALA A 23 9.26 -0.67 -6.70
CA ALA A 23 9.21 -2.10 -6.44
C ALA A 23 9.62 -2.92 -7.67
N ASP A 24 9.06 -2.60 -8.84
CA ASP A 24 9.38 -3.27 -10.11
C ASP A 24 10.86 -3.13 -10.44
N ALA A 25 11.42 -1.92 -10.29
CA ALA A 25 12.85 -1.67 -10.53
C ALA A 25 13.74 -2.44 -9.55
N GLY A 26 13.43 -2.41 -8.26
CA GLY A 26 14.18 -3.14 -7.24
C GLY A 26 14.18 -4.64 -7.51
N ASN A 27 12.98 -5.21 -7.71
CA ASN A 27 12.81 -6.64 -7.99
C ASN A 27 13.52 -7.07 -9.29
N ALA A 28 13.48 -6.25 -10.36
CA ALA A 28 14.19 -6.55 -11.61
C ALA A 28 15.72 -6.62 -11.45
N HIS A 29 16.27 -5.95 -10.43
CA HIS A 29 17.70 -5.94 -10.11
C HIS A 29 18.06 -6.81 -8.90
N GLY A 30 17.13 -7.60 -8.36
CA GLY A 30 17.37 -8.43 -7.17
C GLY A 30 17.62 -7.60 -5.90
N MET A 31 17.12 -6.37 -5.85
CA MET A 31 17.25 -5.43 -4.73
C MET A 31 15.89 -5.32 -4.01
N PRO A 32 15.71 -5.94 -2.83
CA PRO A 32 14.45 -5.87 -2.10
C PRO A 32 14.08 -4.43 -1.69
N VAL A 33 12.81 -4.09 -1.85
CA VAL A 33 12.22 -2.80 -1.49
C VAL A 33 11.32 -2.98 -0.27
N GLY A 34 11.52 -2.13 0.74
CA GLY A 34 10.68 -2.07 1.93
C GLY A 34 9.90 -0.77 2.03
N VAL A 35 8.75 -0.80 2.72
CA VAL A 35 7.97 0.40 3.09
C VAL A 35 7.92 0.51 4.61
N CYS A 36 8.13 1.71 5.12
CA CYS A 36 8.04 2.03 6.55
C CYS A 36 7.00 3.11 6.82
N GLY A 37 6.60 3.22 8.09
CA GLY A 37 5.71 4.28 8.57
C GLY A 37 4.24 3.89 8.51
N GLU A 38 3.36 4.88 8.58
CA GLU A 38 1.93 4.69 8.78
C GLU A 38 1.26 3.95 7.61
N ALA A 39 1.77 4.12 6.39
CA ALA A 39 1.27 3.39 5.23
C ALA A 39 1.49 1.87 5.32
N ALA A 40 2.56 1.42 5.97
CA ALA A 40 2.81 0.00 6.22
C ALA A 40 2.01 -0.54 7.41
N ALA A 41 1.52 0.35 8.28
CA ALA A 41 0.76 0.01 9.48
C ALA A 41 -0.76 -0.12 9.24
N ASP A 42 -1.26 0.28 8.06
CA ASP A 42 -2.64 0.09 7.63
C ASP A 42 -2.81 -1.34 7.06
N PRO A 43 -3.67 -2.20 7.64
CA PRO A 43 -3.81 -3.59 7.22
C PRO A 43 -4.25 -3.77 5.76
N ASP A 44 -5.20 -2.96 5.27
CA ASP A 44 -5.69 -3.04 3.90
C ASP A 44 -4.62 -2.57 2.91
N LEU A 45 -3.92 -1.48 3.27
CA LEU A 45 -2.85 -0.95 2.44
C LEU A 45 -1.64 -1.88 2.45
N ALA A 46 -1.34 -2.55 3.55
CA ALA A 46 -0.27 -3.54 3.63
C ALA A 46 -0.47 -4.66 2.59
N VAL A 47 -1.69 -5.17 2.45
CA VAL A 47 -2.03 -6.15 1.41
C VAL A 47 -1.80 -5.59 0.01
N VAL A 48 -2.24 -4.36 -0.24
CA VAL A 48 -2.01 -3.69 -1.53
C VAL A 48 -0.52 -3.54 -1.80
N LEU A 49 0.28 -3.07 -0.84
CA LEU A 49 1.73 -2.91 -0.96
C LEU A 49 2.41 -4.25 -1.26
N THR A 50 2.02 -5.33 -0.59
CA THR A 50 2.48 -6.69 -0.89
C THR A 50 2.13 -7.09 -2.32
N GLY A 51 0.89 -6.84 -2.76
CA GLY A 51 0.46 -7.10 -4.14
C GLY A 51 1.18 -6.26 -5.20
N LEU A 52 1.67 -5.07 -4.85
CA LEU A 52 2.52 -4.24 -5.71
C LEU A 52 3.96 -4.76 -5.84
N GLY A 53 4.35 -5.74 -5.03
CA GLY A 53 5.69 -6.34 -5.06
C GLY A 53 6.66 -5.78 -4.01
N ILE A 54 6.16 -5.11 -2.97
CA ILE A 54 6.97 -4.72 -1.81
C ILE A 54 7.38 -5.97 -1.02
N ASN A 55 8.67 -6.03 -0.65
CA ASN A 55 9.27 -7.22 -0.04
C ASN A 55 9.27 -7.18 1.50
N SER A 56 9.18 -6.00 2.10
CA SER A 56 9.12 -5.85 3.56
C SER A 56 8.27 -4.66 4.00
N LEU A 57 7.64 -4.81 5.16
CA LEU A 57 6.84 -3.78 5.82
C LEU A 57 7.42 -3.53 7.21
N SER A 58 7.58 -2.27 7.58
CA SER A 58 8.09 -1.84 8.89
C SER A 58 7.14 -0.86 9.54
N MET A 59 6.76 -1.15 10.79
CA MET A 59 5.73 -0.42 11.52
C MET A 59 5.99 -0.47 13.02
N THR A 60 5.19 0.26 13.79
CA THR A 60 5.20 0.18 15.24
C THR A 60 4.63 -1.18 15.70
N PRO A 61 5.05 -1.71 16.87
CA PRO A 61 4.56 -3.01 17.35
C PRO A 61 3.03 -3.09 17.51
N VAL A 62 2.37 -1.96 17.80
CA VAL A 62 0.91 -1.89 17.99
C VAL A 62 0.14 -2.24 16.72
N ALA A 63 0.69 -1.95 15.54
CA ALA A 63 0.03 -2.27 14.26
C ALA A 63 0.33 -3.69 13.75
N LEU A 64 1.30 -4.39 14.37
CA LEU A 64 1.84 -5.63 13.82
C LEU A 64 0.82 -6.76 13.80
N ASP A 65 -0.04 -6.85 14.83
CA ASP A 65 -1.03 -7.93 14.95
C ASP A 65 -2.13 -7.79 13.90
N ASP A 66 -2.66 -6.58 13.72
CA ASP A 66 -3.71 -6.30 12.73
C ASP A 66 -3.19 -6.53 11.29
N VAL A 67 -2.01 -6.01 10.97
CA VAL A 67 -1.40 -6.21 9.63
C VAL A 67 -1.08 -7.68 9.39
N ARG A 68 -0.53 -8.38 10.39
CA ARG A 68 -0.26 -9.82 10.28
C ARG A 68 -1.54 -10.61 10.03
N ALA A 69 -2.62 -10.30 10.75
CA ALA A 69 -3.89 -11.00 10.62
C ALA A 69 -4.50 -10.81 9.23
N GLU A 70 -4.47 -9.60 8.67
CA GLU A 70 -4.99 -9.31 7.34
C GLU A 70 -4.15 -9.99 6.24
N LEU A 71 -2.82 -9.92 6.34
CA LEU A 71 -1.92 -10.61 5.40
C LEU A 71 -2.06 -12.14 5.47
N ALA A 72 -2.25 -12.72 6.66
CA ALA A 72 -2.39 -14.16 6.83
C ALA A 72 -3.69 -14.71 6.22
N GLN A 73 -4.70 -13.86 6.07
CA GLN A 73 -6.00 -14.22 5.50
C GLN A 73 -6.08 -13.96 3.99
N THR A 74 -5.10 -13.26 3.41
CA THR A 74 -5.11 -12.89 2.00
C THR A 74 -4.06 -13.69 1.22
N THR A 75 -4.49 -14.32 0.13
CA THR A 75 -3.55 -14.98 -0.80
C THR A 75 -2.80 -13.95 -1.64
N PHE A 76 -1.64 -14.35 -2.19
CA PHE A 76 -0.84 -13.42 -3.00
C PHE A 76 -1.55 -12.97 -4.28
N ASP A 77 -2.38 -13.83 -4.88
CA ASP A 77 -3.14 -13.47 -6.08
C ASP A 77 -4.29 -12.49 -5.76
N GLU A 78 -4.96 -12.64 -4.61
CA GLU A 78 -5.92 -11.66 -4.11
C GLU A 78 -5.24 -10.32 -3.82
N ALA A 79 -4.05 -10.33 -3.22
CA ALA A 79 -3.26 -9.12 -2.98
C ALA A 79 -2.93 -8.40 -4.29
N LYS A 80 -2.52 -9.11 -5.34
CA LYS A 80 -2.31 -8.54 -6.68
C LYS A 80 -3.59 -7.97 -7.28
N ALA A 81 -4.72 -8.65 -7.11
CA ALA A 81 -6.02 -8.16 -7.59
C ALA A 81 -6.43 -6.87 -6.87
N LYS A 82 -6.31 -6.83 -5.53
CA LYS A 82 -6.51 -5.61 -4.72
C LYS A 82 -5.56 -4.48 -5.18
N ALA A 83 -4.29 -4.79 -5.43
CA ALA A 83 -3.32 -3.82 -5.90
C ALA A 83 -3.65 -3.24 -7.29
N HIS A 84 -4.08 -4.08 -8.23
CA HIS A 84 -4.56 -3.63 -9.55
C HIS A 84 -5.74 -2.66 -9.40
N ASP A 85 -6.71 -3.00 -8.55
CA ASP A 85 -7.89 -2.17 -8.29
C ASP A 85 -7.54 -0.84 -7.62
N ALA A 86 -6.56 -0.84 -6.71
CA ALA A 86 -6.05 0.36 -6.07
C ALA A 86 -5.34 1.30 -7.07
N LEU A 87 -4.54 0.74 -7.99
CA LEU A 87 -3.89 1.52 -9.06
C LEU A 87 -4.89 2.15 -10.02
N ALA A 88 -6.05 1.50 -10.24
CA ALA A 88 -7.18 2.02 -10.99
C ALA A 88 -8.01 3.05 -10.22
N GLY A 89 -7.71 3.30 -8.94
CA GLY A 89 -8.37 4.29 -8.11
C GLY A 89 -9.68 3.86 -7.47
N LYS A 90 -10.02 2.56 -7.47
CA LYS A 90 -11.29 2.08 -6.90
C LYS A 90 -11.46 2.38 -5.40
N PHE A 91 -10.35 2.49 -4.66
CA PHE A 91 -10.37 2.79 -3.22
C PHE A 91 -10.13 4.27 -2.89
N TYR A 92 -9.79 5.09 -3.90
CA TYR A 92 -9.56 6.51 -3.72
C TYR A 92 -10.87 7.28 -3.91
N HIS A 93 -11.53 7.58 -2.80
CA HIS A 93 -12.68 8.47 -2.79
C HIS A 93 -12.19 9.91 -2.71
N SER A 94 -12.19 10.64 -3.82
CA SER A 94 -11.96 12.09 -3.80
C SER A 94 -13.05 12.76 -2.96
N ILE A 95 -12.71 13.86 -2.28
CA ILE A 95 -13.62 14.76 -1.55
C ILE A 95 -14.50 15.57 -2.53
N MET A 96 -15.12 14.88 -3.47
CA MET A 96 -16.06 15.38 -4.49
C MET A 96 -17.31 14.49 -4.56
N GLN A 97 -17.53 13.68 -3.52
CA GLN A 97 -18.82 13.04 -3.23
C GLN A 97 -19.26 13.64 -1.89
N GLU A 98 -20.18 14.61 -2.00
CA GLU A 98 -20.70 15.57 -1.00
C GLU A 98 -19.88 16.86 -0.78
#